data_AF-A0A6F9AVF5-F1
#
_entry.id   AF-A0A6F9AVF5-F1
#
_cell.length_a   1.000
_cell.length_b   1.000
_cell.length_c   1.000
_cell.angle_alpha   90.00
_cell.angle_beta   90.00
_cell.angle_gamma   90.00
#
_symmetry.space_group_name_H-M   'P 1'
#
loop_
_entity.id
_entity.type
_entity.pdbx_description
1 polymer ?
#
loop_
_entity_poly.entity_id
_entity_poly.type
_entity_poly.pdbx_seq_one_letter_code
_entity_poly.pdbx_strand_id
1 'polypeptide(L)'
;MAELYQSLADLNNVRFSAYRTAMKLRRLQKALCLDLLGMPAACEVFEQHGLKQNEQLMDIMQVMTCLTSLYEKLDQQHGNLVNVPLCVDMCLNWLLNVYDTYVASATGFCDQRRLGLLLHDSIQIPRQLGEVASFGGSNIEPSVRSCFQFANNKPELEAAMFLDWMRLEPQSMVWLPVLHRVAAAETAKHQAKCNICKECPIIGFRTKRYFAKHPRMGYLPVQTILEGDNLE
;
A
#
# COMPACT_ATOMS: atom_id res chain seq x y z
N MET A 1 -8.84 10.29 -14.19
CA MET A 1 -9.30 9.11 -13.41
C MET A 1 -9.64 7.90 -14.27
N ALA A 2 -10.56 8.00 -15.24
CA ALA A 2 -10.97 6.85 -16.06
C ALA A 2 -9.82 6.15 -16.78
N GLU A 3 -8.90 6.90 -17.41
CA GLU A 3 -7.73 6.33 -18.10
C GLU A 3 -6.77 5.62 -17.14
N LEU A 4 -6.53 6.19 -15.94
CA LEU A 4 -5.70 5.57 -14.93
C LEU A 4 -6.31 4.24 -14.46
N TYR A 5 -7.61 4.21 -14.15
CA TYR A 5 -8.31 2.99 -13.76
C TYR A 5 -8.37 1.96 -14.89
N GLN A 6 -8.55 2.38 -16.13
CA GLN A 6 -8.44 1.50 -17.31
C GLN A 6 -7.02 0.90 -17.41
N SER A 7 -5.99 1.70 -17.16
CA SER A 7 -4.61 1.21 -17.11
C SER A 7 -4.34 0.23 -15.96
N LEU A 8 -5.19 0.16 -14.93
CA LEU A 8 -5.06 -0.84 -13.87
C LEU A 8 -5.55 -2.22 -14.33
N ALA A 9 -6.48 -2.29 -15.28
CA ALA A 9 -6.99 -3.56 -15.83
C ALA A 9 -5.89 -4.40 -16.49
N ASP A 10 -4.88 -3.70 -16.99
CA ASP A 10 -3.65 -4.20 -17.57
C ASP A 10 -2.82 -5.11 -16.65
N LEU A 11 -3.09 -5.06 -15.33
CA LEU A 11 -2.45 -5.86 -14.29
C LEU A 11 -3.32 -7.03 -13.82
N ASN A 12 -4.53 -7.21 -14.37
CA ASN A 12 -5.44 -8.28 -13.97
C ASN A 12 -4.90 -9.69 -14.27
N ASN A 13 -3.91 -9.80 -15.16
CA ASN A 13 -3.23 -11.06 -15.48
C ASN A 13 -2.21 -11.51 -14.43
N VAL A 14 -1.90 -10.69 -13.41
CA VAL A 14 -1.01 -11.07 -12.32
C VAL A 14 -1.72 -12.10 -11.43
N ARG A 15 -1.18 -13.33 -11.37
CA ARG A 15 -1.79 -14.49 -10.70
C ARG A 15 -1.98 -14.29 -9.20
N PHE A 16 -0.95 -13.81 -8.50
CA PHE A 16 -1.00 -13.59 -7.06
C PHE A 16 -1.72 -12.28 -6.74
N SER A 17 -2.84 -12.35 -6.02
CA SER A 17 -3.73 -11.22 -5.73
C SER A 17 -3.06 -10.10 -4.94
N ALA A 18 -2.24 -10.44 -3.94
CA ALA A 18 -1.50 -9.45 -3.16
C ALA A 18 -0.52 -8.67 -4.04
N TYR A 19 0.20 -9.34 -4.95
CA TYR A 19 1.10 -8.70 -5.92
C TYR A 19 0.36 -7.86 -6.95
N ARG A 20 -0.77 -8.36 -7.45
CA ARG A 20 -1.63 -7.63 -8.39
C ARG A 20 -2.10 -6.31 -7.77
N THR A 21 -2.63 -6.38 -6.56
CA THR A 21 -3.11 -5.22 -5.80
C THR A 21 -1.98 -4.26 -5.51
N ALA A 22 -0.83 -4.77 -5.03
CA ALA A 22 0.37 -3.96 -4.80
C ALA A 22 0.88 -3.26 -6.07
N MET A 23 0.89 -3.93 -7.22
CA MET A 23 1.29 -3.31 -8.49
C MET A 23 0.30 -2.24 -8.95
N LYS A 24 -1.01 -2.46 -8.75
CA LYS A 24 -2.04 -1.44 -9.00
C LYS A 24 -1.83 -0.22 -8.10
N LEU A 25 -1.63 -0.45 -6.80
CA LEU A 25 -1.33 0.61 -5.82
C LEU A 25 -0.04 1.34 -6.12
N ARG A 26 1.03 0.64 -6.54
CA ARG A 26 2.29 1.27 -6.94
C ARG A 26 2.12 2.17 -8.16
N ARG A 27 1.30 1.75 -9.13
CA ARG A 27 0.96 2.58 -10.30
C ARG A 27 0.18 3.82 -9.90
N LEU A 28 -0.80 3.68 -9.00
CA LEU A 28 -1.51 4.83 -8.42
C LEU A 28 -0.56 5.75 -7.66
N GLN A 29 0.28 5.21 -6.78
CA GLN A 29 1.23 5.97 -5.98
C GLN A 29 2.14 6.87 -6.84
N LYS A 30 2.66 6.32 -7.95
CA LYS A 30 3.46 7.07 -8.94
C LYS A 30 2.67 8.10 -9.72
N ALA A 31 1.46 7.74 -10.15
CA ALA A 31 0.58 8.67 -10.87
C ALA A 31 0.16 9.86 -10.01
N LEU A 32 0.12 9.68 -8.68
CA LEU A 32 -0.19 10.70 -7.68
C LEU A 32 1.05 11.31 -7.05
N CYS A 33 2.27 10.98 -7.50
CA CYS A 33 3.54 11.45 -6.95
C CYS A 33 3.74 11.22 -5.43
N LEU A 34 2.93 10.34 -4.81
CA LEU A 34 3.02 10.03 -3.38
C LEU A 34 4.27 9.21 -3.04
N ASP A 35 4.94 8.64 -4.03
CA ASP A 35 6.21 7.94 -3.84
C ASP A 35 7.40 8.89 -3.64
N LEU A 36 7.23 10.17 -3.95
CA LEU A 36 8.22 11.23 -3.70
C LEU A 36 8.07 11.84 -2.29
N LEU A 37 6.94 11.60 -1.62
CA LEU A 37 6.65 12.18 -0.32
C LEU A 37 7.43 11.49 0.81
N GLY A 38 8.46 12.17 1.31
CA GLY A 38 9.16 11.78 2.53
C GLY A 38 8.33 12.06 3.79
N MET A 39 8.46 11.20 4.81
CA MET A 39 7.78 11.36 6.09
C MET A 39 8.05 12.72 6.78
N PRO A 40 9.29 13.25 6.81
CA PRO A 40 9.55 14.56 7.41
C PRO A 40 8.78 15.70 6.72
N ALA A 41 8.73 15.68 5.38
CA ALA A 41 8.01 16.69 4.62
C ALA A 41 6.50 16.65 4.89
N ALA A 42 5.92 15.45 5.03
CA ALA A 42 4.52 15.25 5.39
C ALA A 42 4.22 15.78 6.81
N CYS A 43 5.05 15.42 7.80
CA CYS A 43 4.89 15.91 9.18
C CYS A 43 4.92 17.44 9.26
N GLU A 44 5.87 18.08 8.56
CA GLU A 44 5.97 19.54 8.53
C GLU A 44 4.70 20.20 7.96
N VAL A 45 4.11 19.63 6.90
CA VAL A 45 2.86 20.17 6.32
C VAL A 45 1.69 19.98 7.29
N PHE A 46 1.61 18.83 7.97
CA PHE A 46 0.58 18.59 8.98
C PHE A 46 0.70 19.55 10.17
N GLU A 47 1.91 19.81 10.64
CA GLU A 47 2.15 20.80 11.70
C GLU A 47 1.75 22.22 11.28
N GLN A 48 2.04 22.62 10.04
CA GLN A 48 1.62 23.92 9.47
C GLN A 48 0.10 24.09 9.45
N HIS A 49 -0.64 23.00 9.25
CA HIS A 49 -2.11 22.98 9.27
C HIS A 49 -2.69 22.74 10.68
N GLY A 50 -1.84 22.68 11.71
CA GLY A 50 -2.26 22.44 13.09
C GLY A 50 -2.73 21.01 13.37
N LEU A 51 -2.46 20.05 12.48
CA LEU A 51 -2.90 18.66 12.57
C LEU A 51 -1.98 17.85 13.51
N LYS A 52 -2.05 18.16 14.80
CA LYS A 52 -1.21 17.53 15.85
C LYS A 52 -1.93 16.43 16.63
N GLN A 53 -3.27 16.39 16.56
CA GLN A 53 -4.09 15.42 17.28
C GLN A 53 -4.96 14.64 16.30
N ASN A 54 -4.97 13.32 16.46
CA ASN A 54 -5.74 12.42 15.57
C ASN A 54 -7.27 12.52 15.75
N GLU A 55 -7.74 13.22 16.79
CA GLU A 55 -9.16 13.44 17.05
C GLU A 55 -9.69 14.72 16.38
N GLN A 56 -8.81 15.53 15.81
CA GLN A 56 -9.20 16.76 15.14
C GLN A 56 -9.83 16.44 13.79
N LEU A 57 -11.06 16.93 13.61
CA LEU A 57 -11.78 16.78 12.37
C LEU A 57 -11.33 17.76 11.32
N MET A 58 -11.28 17.27 10.08
CA MET A 58 -11.05 18.09 8.90
C MET A 58 -12.30 18.07 8.02
N ASP A 59 -12.78 19.24 7.63
CA ASP A 59 -13.74 19.36 6.55
C ASP A 59 -13.04 19.19 5.17
N ILE A 60 -13.83 19.05 4.12
CA ILE A 60 -13.32 18.85 2.74
C ILE A 60 -12.38 19.98 2.34
N MET A 61 -12.67 21.22 2.75
CA MET A 61 -11.85 22.39 2.41
C MET A 61 -10.49 22.31 3.09
N GLN A 62 -10.44 21.93 4.37
CA GLN A 62 -9.21 21.71 5.12
C GLN A 62 -8.36 20.59 4.52
N VAL A 63 -8.99 19.49 4.09
CA VAL A 63 -8.27 18.39 3.41
C VAL A 63 -7.70 18.88 2.07
N MET A 64 -8.48 19.61 1.28
CA MET A 64 -7.98 20.22 0.03
C MET A 64 -6.80 21.14 0.28
N THR A 65 -6.88 22.06 1.25
CA THR A 65 -5.78 22.98 1.56
C THR A 65 -4.52 22.23 1.99
N CYS A 66 -4.66 21.23 2.87
CA CYS A 66 -3.53 20.42 3.31
C CYS A 66 -2.88 19.63 2.17
N LEU A 67 -3.67 19.01 1.30
CA LEU A 67 -3.17 18.30 0.12
C LEU A 67 -2.48 19.25 -0.86
N THR A 68 -3.05 20.45 -1.08
CA THR A 68 -2.44 21.48 -1.93
C THR A 68 -1.07 21.87 -1.42
N SER A 69 -0.94 22.22 -0.14
CA SER A 69 0.37 22.57 0.43
C SER A 69 1.38 21.42 0.38
N LEU A 70 0.90 20.18 0.53
CA LEU A 70 1.74 18.99 0.39
C LEU A 70 2.29 18.85 -1.04
N TYR A 71 1.41 18.99 -2.04
CA TYR A 71 1.81 18.85 -3.44
C TYR A 71 2.60 20.04 -3.97
N GLU A 72 2.32 21.26 -3.54
CA GLU A 72 3.14 22.44 -3.85
C GLU A 72 4.57 22.28 -3.32
N LYS A 73 4.72 21.74 -2.10
CA LYS A 73 6.03 21.46 -1.53
C LYS A 73 6.79 20.37 -2.29
N LEU A 74 6.09 19.32 -2.72
CA LEU A 74 6.68 18.30 -3.59
C LEU A 74 7.12 18.88 -4.93
N ASP A 75 6.31 19.76 -5.51
CA ASP A 75 6.62 20.39 -6.79
C ASP A 75 7.87 21.27 -6.71
N GLN A 76 8.00 22.04 -5.63
CA GLN A 76 9.19 22.84 -5.33
C GLN A 76 10.46 21.98 -5.16
N GLN A 77 10.34 20.81 -4.53
CA GLN A 77 11.47 19.89 -4.30
C GLN A 77 11.89 19.11 -5.55
N HIS A 78 10.97 18.91 -6.49
CA HIS A 78 11.17 18.07 -7.66
C HIS A 78 11.08 18.81 -9.01
N GLY A 79 11.13 20.14 -8.99
CA GLY A 79 11.33 20.96 -10.19
C GLY A 79 10.19 20.89 -11.21
N ASN A 80 8.95 21.14 -10.78
CA ASN A 80 7.75 21.19 -11.64
C ASN A 80 7.33 19.84 -12.25
N LEU A 81 7.73 18.72 -11.64
CA LEU A 81 7.32 17.38 -12.06
C LEU A 81 5.89 17.03 -11.60
N VAL A 82 5.32 17.78 -10.66
CA VAL A 82 4.06 17.44 -10.01
C VAL A 82 2.95 18.32 -10.57
N ASN A 83 1.95 17.71 -11.20
CA ASN A 83 0.73 18.44 -11.54
C ASN A 83 -0.12 18.60 -10.27
N VAL A 84 0.13 19.67 -9.52
CA VAL A 84 -0.48 19.93 -8.21
C VAL A 84 -2.01 19.84 -8.26
N PRO A 85 -2.74 20.56 -9.15
CA PRO A 85 -4.20 20.48 -9.18
C PRO A 85 -4.72 19.05 -9.38
N LEU A 86 -4.15 18.32 -10.33
CA LEU A 86 -4.56 16.95 -10.64
C LEU A 86 -4.27 16.00 -9.47
N CYS A 87 -3.12 16.12 -8.83
CA CYS A 87 -2.73 15.25 -7.72
C CYS A 87 -3.60 15.50 -6.48
N VAL A 88 -3.93 16.77 -6.19
CA VAL A 88 -4.87 17.13 -5.12
C VAL A 88 -6.25 16.53 -5.39
N ASP A 89 -6.82 16.74 -6.58
CA ASP A 89 -8.15 16.21 -6.93
C ASP A 89 -8.21 14.68 -6.83
N MET A 90 -7.17 14.01 -7.32
CA MET A 90 -7.12 12.56 -7.32
C MET A 90 -6.87 11.97 -5.92
N CYS A 91 -6.01 12.61 -5.12
CA CYS A 91 -5.74 12.19 -3.75
C CYS A 91 -6.96 12.46 -2.84
N LEU A 92 -7.61 13.62 -2.98
CA LEU A 92 -8.83 13.96 -2.27
C LEU A 92 -9.94 12.95 -2.60
N ASN A 93 -10.19 12.67 -3.88
CA ASN A 93 -11.20 11.70 -4.28
C ASN A 93 -10.89 10.31 -3.69
N TRP A 94 -9.62 9.90 -3.69
CA TRP A 94 -9.23 8.65 -3.05
C TRP A 94 -9.47 8.67 -1.53
N LEU A 95 -9.07 9.73 -0.83
CA LEU A 95 -9.30 9.89 0.61
C LEU A 95 -10.80 9.92 0.93
N LEU A 96 -11.63 10.63 0.18
CA LEU A 96 -13.07 10.66 0.40
C LEU A 96 -13.73 9.29 0.21
N ASN A 97 -13.18 8.43 -0.67
CA ASN A 97 -13.66 7.06 -0.84
C ASN A 97 -13.16 6.09 0.26
N VAL A 98 -12.03 6.40 0.91
CA VAL A 98 -11.39 5.55 1.93
C VAL A 98 -11.76 5.95 3.35
N TYR A 99 -11.92 7.25 3.60
CA TYR A 99 -12.01 7.90 4.92
C TYR A 99 -13.45 8.13 5.40
N ASP A 100 -14.43 7.47 4.80
CA ASP A 100 -15.78 7.45 5.36
C ASP A 100 -15.78 6.60 6.65
N THR A 101 -15.38 7.23 7.77
CA THR A 101 -15.55 6.91 9.21
C THR A 101 -14.25 6.78 10.05
N TYR A 102 -14.00 7.79 10.88
CA TYR A 102 -13.13 7.94 12.06
C TYR A 102 -12.48 6.69 12.71
N VAL A 103 -11.20 6.82 13.13
CA VAL A 103 -10.78 6.82 14.56
C VAL A 103 -9.26 6.90 14.78
N ALA A 104 -8.83 7.65 15.80
CA ALA A 104 -7.66 7.34 16.63
C ALA A 104 -7.74 8.07 17.99
N SER A 105 -7.11 7.54 19.07
CA SER A 105 -6.96 8.28 20.35
C SER A 105 -5.53 8.27 20.89
N ALA A 106 -5.32 9.12 21.90
CA ALA A 106 -4.04 9.59 22.42
C ALA A 106 -3.28 8.69 23.44
N THR A 107 -3.73 7.47 23.77
CA THR A 107 -3.20 6.73 24.94
C THR A 107 -2.12 5.68 24.63
N GLY A 108 -1.77 5.43 23.36
CA GLY A 108 -0.73 4.46 22.99
C GLY A 108 -1.13 2.98 23.09
N PHE A 109 -2.33 2.68 23.59
CA PHE A 109 -2.93 1.36 23.64
C PHE A 109 -4.08 1.22 22.64
N CYS A 110 -4.27 0.02 22.10
CA CYS A 110 -5.27 -0.27 21.08
C CYS A 110 -6.21 -1.41 21.52
N ASP A 111 -7.47 -1.10 21.77
CA ASP A 111 -8.53 -2.09 22.03
C ASP A 111 -9.06 -2.74 20.71
N GLN A 112 -9.91 -3.76 20.83
CA GLN A 112 -10.47 -4.47 19.67
C GLN A 112 -11.25 -3.55 18.73
N ARG A 113 -11.98 -2.57 19.29
CA ARG A 113 -12.78 -1.63 18.50
C ARG A 113 -11.88 -0.74 17.65
N ARG A 114 -10.80 -0.22 18.21
CA ARG A 114 -9.82 0.62 17.53
C ARG A 114 -9.05 -0.13 16.47
N LEU A 115 -8.61 -1.36 16.78
CA LEU A 115 -7.99 -2.21 15.77
C LEU A 115 -8.98 -2.49 14.63
N GLY A 116 -10.26 -2.75 14.97
CA GLY A 116 -11.31 -2.95 13.99
C GLY A 116 -11.47 -1.76 13.05
N LEU A 117 -11.43 -0.54 13.58
CA LEU A 117 -11.52 0.69 12.79
C LEU A 117 -10.29 0.85 11.88
N LEU A 118 -9.08 0.66 12.41
CA LEU A 118 -7.85 0.69 11.60
C LEU A 118 -7.89 -0.32 10.44
N LEU A 119 -8.30 -1.56 10.72
CA LEU A 119 -8.38 -2.62 9.71
C LEU A 119 -9.51 -2.36 8.71
N HIS A 120 -10.64 -1.82 9.17
CA HIS A 120 -11.76 -1.43 8.33
C HIS A 120 -11.34 -0.33 7.34
N ASP A 121 -10.59 0.66 7.78
CA ASP A 121 -10.11 1.75 6.91
C ASP A 121 -9.05 1.22 5.93
N SER A 122 -8.14 0.38 6.44
CA SER A 122 -7.11 -0.25 5.63
C SER A 122 -7.70 -1.14 4.53
N ILE A 123 -8.82 -1.83 4.77
CA ILE A 123 -9.46 -2.70 3.77
C ILE A 123 -10.22 -1.92 2.69
N GLN A 124 -10.54 -0.64 2.90
CA GLN A 124 -11.17 0.19 1.86
C GLN A 124 -10.24 0.37 0.66
N ILE A 125 -8.92 0.38 0.87
CA ILE A 125 -7.91 0.55 -0.18
C ILE A 125 -8.00 -0.57 -1.25
N PRO A 126 -7.86 -1.86 -0.90
CA PRO A 126 -8.06 -2.94 -1.88
C PRO A 126 -9.52 -3.06 -2.33
N ARG A 127 -10.51 -2.62 -1.53
CA ARG A 127 -11.92 -2.57 -1.95
C ARG A 127 -12.14 -1.62 -3.11
N GLN A 128 -11.56 -0.44 -3.08
CA GLN A 128 -11.66 0.55 -4.17
C GLN A 128 -11.05 0.03 -5.49
N LEU A 129 -10.11 -0.92 -5.41
CA LEU A 129 -9.52 -1.61 -6.55
C LEU A 129 -10.32 -2.84 -7.02
N GLY A 130 -11.41 -3.19 -6.34
CA GLY A 130 -12.20 -4.39 -6.59
C GLY A 130 -11.51 -5.69 -6.16
N GLU A 131 -10.54 -5.64 -5.24
CA GLU A 131 -9.70 -6.78 -4.86
C GLU A 131 -9.97 -7.30 -3.44
N VAL A 132 -10.90 -6.67 -2.69
CA VAL A 132 -11.20 -6.99 -1.28
C VAL A 132 -11.50 -8.46 -0.99
N ALA A 133 -12.12 -9.18 -1.94
CA ALA A 133 -12.40 -10.61 -1.80
C ALA A 133 -11.12 -11.44 -1.60
N SER A 134 -9.97 -10.96 -2.10
CA SER A 134 -8.68 -11.60 -1.91
C SER A 134 -8.07 -11.33 -0.54
N PHE A 135 -8.66 -10.49 0.30
CA PHE A 135 -8.09 -10.01 1.57
C PHE A 135 -9.00 -10.31 2.78
N GLY A 136 -9.84 -11.36 2.68
CA GLY A 136 -10.76 -11.75 3.74
C GLY A 136 -12.16 -11.11 3.64
N GLY A 137 -12.40 -10.31 2.60
CA GLY A 137 -13.68 -9.62 2.41
C GLY A 137 -13.76 -8.31 3.22
N SER A 138 -14.95 -7.70 3.24
CA SER A 138 -15.17 -6.41 3.93
C SER A 138 -15.35 -6.54 5.44
N ASN A 139 -15.60 -7.76 5.95
CA ASN A 139 -15.73 -8.04 7.37
C ASN A 139 -14.35 -8.25 7.98
N ILE A 140 -13.93 -7.35 8.87
CA ILE A 140 -12.58 -7.32 9.45
C ILE A 140 -12.51 -8.03 10.80
N GLU A 141 -13.65 -8.44 11.37
CA GLU A 141 -13.77 -9.02 12.69
C GLU A 141 -12.98 -10.33 12.84
N PRO A 142 -12.89 -11.23 11.84
CA PRO A 142 -11.97 -12.36 11.88
C PRO A 142 -10.51 -11.94 12.06
N SER A 143 -10.06 -10.88 11.39
CA SER A 143 -8.69 -10.36 11.52
C SER A 143 -8.44 -9.72 12.89
N VAL A 144 -9.41 -8.97 13.42
CA VAL A 144 -9.34 -8.41 14.79
C VAL A 144 -9.21 -9.55 15.81
N ARG A 145 -10.10 -10.56 15.73
CA ARG A 145 -10.02 -11.73 16.62
C ARG A 145 -8.69 -12.46 16.48
N SER A 146 -8.21 -12.66 15.26
CA SER A 146 -6.91 -13.29 15.01
C SER A 146 -5.75 -12.53 15.68
N CYS A 147 -5.76 -11.20 15.60
CA CYS A 147 -4.73 -10.36 16.23
C CYS A 147 -4.78 -10.44 17.77
N PHE A 148 -5.98 -10.40 18.36
CA PHE A 148 -6.13 -10.50 19.81
C PHE A 148 -5.85 -11.90 20.35
N GLN A 149 -6.16 -12.94 19.57
CA GLN A 149 -5.75 -14.32 19.89
C GLN A 149 -4.22 -14.46 19.90
N PHE A 150 -3.54 -13.88 18.90
CA PHE A 150 -2.07 -13.81 18.87
C PHE A 150 -1.50 -13.08 20.09
N ALA A 151 -2.21 -12.07 20.59
CA ALA A 151 -1.86 -11.32 21.79
C ALA A 151 -2.27 -11.99 23.12
N ASN A 152 -2.55 -13.29 23.14
CA ASN A 152 -3.02 -14.03 24.32
C ASN A 152 -4.31 -13.44 24.94
N ASN A 153 -5.20 -12.90 24.11
CA ASN A 153 -6.48 -12.30 24.50
C ASN A 153 -6.37 -11.18 25.55
N LYS A 154 -5.26 -10.44 25.54
CA LYS A 154 -5.15 -9.21 26.34
C LYS A 154 -6.25 -8.21 25.94
N PRO A 155 -6.78 -7.40 26.88
CA PRO A 155 -7.84 -6.43 26.57
C PRO A 155 -7.33 -5.29 25.67
N GLU A 156 -6.04 -5.00 25.72
CA GLU A 156 -5.39 -3.94 24.96
C GLU A 156 -4.11 -4.45 24.29
N LEU A 157 -3.83 -3.92 23.10
CA LEU A 157 -2.64 -4.18 22.32
C LEU A 157 -1.66 -3.01 22.43
N GLU A 158 -0.40 -3.36 22.65
CA GLU A 158 0.73 -2.45 22.46
C GLU A 158 1.18 -2.46 20.99
N ALA A 159 1.79 -1.35 20.54
CA ALA A 159 2.27 -1.21 19.17
C ALA A 159 3.25 -2.33 18.75
N ALA A 160 4.15 -2.75 19.65
CA ALA A 160 5.10 -3.83 19.37
C ALA A 160 4.41 -5.16 19.04
N MET A 161 3.35 -5.50 19.79
CA MET A 161 2.58 -6.73 19.56
C MET A 161 1.84 -6.70 18.22
N PHE A 162 1.28 -5.54 17.86
CA PHE A 162 0.66 -5.35 16.56
C PHE A 162 1.67 -5.48 15.42
N LEU A 163 2.88 -4.94 15.57
CA LEU A 163 3.95 -5.07 14.59
C LEU A 163 4.41 -6.52 14.42
N ASP A 164 4.49 -7.29 15.51
CA ASP A 164 4.81 -8.72 15.44
C ASP A 164 3.71 -9.53 14.73
N TRP A 165 2.43 -9.19 14.95
CA TRP A 165 1.33 -9.77 14.18
C TRP A 165 1.40 -9.40 12.70
N MET A 166 1.72 -8.15 12.36
CA MET A 166 1.90 -7.68 10.98
C MET A 166 3.04 -8.40 10.24
N ARG A 167 4.09 -8.85 10.95
CA ARG A 167 5.18 -9.67 10.38
C ARG A 167 4.70 -11.04 9.89
N LEU A 168 3.58 -11.55 10.40
CA LEU A 168 2.94 -12.76 9.90
C LEU A 168 2.16 -12.52 8.59
N GLU A 169 2.12 -11.28 8.09
CA GLU A 169 1.43 -10.87 6.87
C GLU A 169 -0.05 -11.30 6.85
N PRO A 170 -0.86 -10.86 7.82
CA PRO A 170 -2.25 -11.28 7.93
C PRO A 170 -3.03 -10.92 6.67
N GLN A 171 -3.97 -11.79 6.27
CA GLN A 171 -4.64 -11.72 4.97
C GLN A 171 -5.30 -10.35 4.70
N SER A 172 -5.81 -9.66 5.70
CA SER A 172 -6.41 -8.33 5.54
C SER A 172 -5.41 -7.21 5.27
N MET A 173 -4.12 -7.41 5.58
CA MET A 173 -3.08 -6.38 5.48
C MET A 173 -1.90 -6.76 4.56
N VAL A 174 -1.81 -8.00 4.08
CA VAL A 174 -0.67 -8.50 3.26
C VAL A 174 -0.37 -7.66 2.01
N TRP A 175 -1.34 -6.93 1.46
CA TRP A 175 -1.13 -6.03 0.33
C TRP A 175 -0.12 -4.91 0.65
N LEU A 176 -0.04 -4.45 1.90
CA LEU A 176 0.85 -3.38 2.33
C LEU A 176 2.34 -3.79 2.32
N PRO A 177 2.78 -4.86 3.02
CA PRO A 177 4.17 -5.31 2.93
C PRO A 177 4.52 -5.75 1.49
N VAL A 178 3.57 -6.31 0.72
CA VAL A 178 3.81 -6.63 -0.69
C VAL A 178 4.00 -5.37 -1.54
N LEU A 179 3.30 -4.26 -1.26
CA LEU A 179 3.54 -2.97 -1.91
C LEU A 179 4.98 -2.48 -1.68
N HIS A 180 5.49 -2.58 -0.46
CA HIS A 180 6.88 -2.27 -0.15
C HIS A 180 7.86 -3.18 -0.89
N ARG A 181 7.59 -4.50 -0.95
CA ARG A 181 8.37 -5.43 -1.79
C ARG A 181 8.35 -5.01 -3.25
N VAL A 182 7.19 -4.60 -3.76
CA VAL A 182 7.04 -4.16 -5.15
C VAL A 182 7.86 -2.90 -5.41
N ALA A 183 7.78 -1.89 -4.56
CA ALA A 183 8.54 -0.66 -4.69
C ALA A 183 10.06 -0.92 -4.63
N ALA A 184 10.53 -1.71 -3.64
CA ALA A 184 11.94 -2.03 -3.49
C ALA A 184 12.52 -2.83 -4.66
N ALA A 185 11.72 -3.74 -5.24
CA ALA A 185 12.14 -4.56 -6.35
C ALA A 185 12.27 -3.79 -7.68
N GLU A 186 11.64 -2.62 -7.85
CA GLU A 186 11.73 -1.83 -9.10
C GLU A 186 13.16 -1.39 -9.43
N THR A 187 13.95 -1.08 -8.40
CA THR A 187 15.33 -0.62 -8.54
C THR A 187 16.36 -1.73 -8.29
N ALA A 188 15.89 -2.93 -7.92
CA ALA A 188 16.76 -4.07 -7.66
C ALA A 188 17.48 -4.51 -8.95
N LYS A 189 18.81 -4.54 -8.87
CA LYS A 189 19.69 -5.05 -9.92
C LYS A 189 20.12 -6.46 -9.55
N HIS A 190 19.72 -7.42 -10.37
CA HIS A 190 20.19 -8.79 -10.26
C HIS A 190 21.37 -8.96 -11.21
N GLN A 191 22.53 -9.33 -10.68
CA GLN A 191 23.74 -9.68 -11.46
C GLN A 191 23.59 -11.03 -12.17
N ALA A 192 22.44 -11.23 -12.80
CA ALA A 192 22.06 -12.41 -13.55
C ALA A 192 21.84 -12.01 -15.01
N LYS A 193 22.37 -12.83 -15.92
CA LYS A 193 22.19 -12.66 -17.36
C LYS A 193 20.89 -13.33 -17.78
N CYS A 194 20.05 -12.64 -18.55
CA CYS A 194 18.85 -13.28 -19.08
C CYS A 194 19.23 -14.39 -20.07
N ASN A 195 18.73 -15.61 -19.88
CA ASN A 195 19.07 -16.74 -20.75
C ASN A 195 18.60 -16.59 -22.21
N ILE A 196 17.58 -15.78 -22.47
CA ILE A 196 17.00 -15.59 -23.81
C ILE A 196 17.58 -14.33 -24.48
N CYS A 197 17.39 -13.14 -23.92
CA CYS A 197 17.90 -11.90 -24.54
C CYS A 197 19.37 -11.58 -24.26
N LYS A 198 20.03 -12.33 -23.36
CA LYS A 198 21.45 -12.15 -22.96
C LYS A 198 21.78 -10.79 -22.33
N GLU A 199 20.80 -9.93 -22.09
CA GLU A 199 20.96 -8.65 -21.36
C GLU A 199 21.36 -8.90 -19.89
N CYS A 200 22.24 -8.05 -19.36
CA CYS A 200 22.73 -8.04 -17.99
C CYS A 200 23.08 -6.59 -17.58
N PRO A 201 22.72 -6.12 -16.38
CA PRO A 201 22.00 -6.83 -15.31
C PRO A 201 20.47 -6.88 -15.56
N ILE A 202 19.78 -7.84 -14.93
CA ILE A 202 18.30 -7.83 -14.89
C ILE A 202 17.87 -6.80 -13.85
N ILE A 203 17.13 -5.77 -14.29
CA ILE A 203 16.62 -4.70 -13.44
C ILE A 203 15.12 -4.90 -13.21
N GLY A 204 14.66 -4.75 -11.97
CA GLY A 204 13.24 -4.76 -11.65
C GLY A 204 12.67 -6.15 -11.42
N PHE A 205 11.33 -6.23 -11.37
CA PHE A 205 10.63 -7.49 -11.66
C PHE A 205 10.87 -7.92 -13.11
N ARG A 206 10.69 -9.21 -13.40
CA ARG A 206 10.45 -9.66 -14.78
C ARG A 206 9.15 -8.97 -15.26
N THR A 207 9.25 -7.84 -15.96
CA THR A 207 8.14 -6.90 -16.29
C THR A 207 7.41 -7.24 -17.60
N LYS A 208 6.31 -6.56 -17.94
CA LYS A 208 5.59 -6.73 -19.24
C LYS A 208 6.51 -6.64 -20.47
N ARG A 209 7.54 -5.79 -20.49
CA ARG A 209 8.54 -5.74 -21.59
C ARG A 209 9.39 -7.01 -21.65
N TYR A 210 9.70 -7.59 -20.49
CA TYR A 210 10.28 -8.92 -20.41
C TYR A 210 9.28 -9.95 -20.98
N PHE A 211 8.00 -9.96 -20.60
CA PHE A 211 7.00 -10.88 -21.14
C PHE A 211 6.72 -10.73 -22.65
N ALA A 212 6.76 -9.51 -23.19
CA ALA A 212 6.65 -9.26 -24.62
C ALA A 212 7.80 -9.92 -25.40
N LYS A 213 9.00 -9.97 -24.81
CA LYS A 213 10.16 -10.73 -25.33
C LYS A 213 10.16 -12.21 -24.87
N HIS A 214 9.35 -12.61 -23.87
CA HIS A 214 9.43 -13.88 -23.13
C HIS A 214 8.04 -14.38 -22.67
N PRO A 215 7.19 -14.91 -23.59
CA PRO A 215 5.77 -15.17 -23.32
C PRO A 215 5.44 -16.36 -22.38
N ARG A 216 6.42 -17.19 -21.97
CA ARG A 216 6.18 -18.48 -21.29
C ARG A 216 6.62 -18.58 -19.82
N MET A 217 7.30 -17.58 -19.26
CA MET A 217 7.94 -17.72 -17.94
C MET A 217 7.34 -16.75 -16.92
N GLY A 218 6.47 -17.26 -16.05
CA GLY A 218 5.80 -16.52 -14.98
C GLY A 218 6.75 -15.86 -13.96
N TYR A 219 6.20 -14.93 -13.18
CA TYR A 219 6.88 -14.25 -12.08
C TYR A 219 7.47 -15.29 -11.09
N LEU A 220 8.72 -15.08 -10.66
CA LEU A 220 9.33 -15.91 -9.63
C LEU A 220 8.49 -15.88 -8.34
N PRO A 221 8.31 -17.02 -7.65
CA PRO A 221 7.54 -17.08 -6.42
C PRO A 221 8.24 -16.29 -5.30
N VAL A 222 7.43 -15.68 -4.43
CA VAL A 222 7.85 -15.47 -3.03
C VAL A 222 8.21 -16.84 -2.48
N GLN A 223 9.37 -16.97 -1.84
CA GLN A 223 9.80 -18.19 -1.17
C GLN A 223 8.64 -18.77 -0.34
N THR A 224 8.08 -19.88 -0.82
CA THR A 224 7.23 -20.74 -0.02
C THR A 224 8.18 -21.50 0.88
N ILE A 225 8.25 -21.09 2.15
CA ILE A 225 8.89 -21.85 3.19
C ILE A 225 8.02 -23.11 3.42
N LEU A 226 8.67 -24.26 3.22
CA LEU A 226 8.31 -25.62 3.63
C LEU A 226 7.19 -26.33 2.86
N GLU A 227 7.59 -27.21 1.94
CA GLU A 227 7.08 -28.58 1.87
C GLU A 227 8.06 -29.47 1.07
N GLY A 228 8.63 -30.47 1.75
CA GLY A 228 9.13 -31.70 1.14
C GLY A 228 10.62 -31.78 0.80
N ASP A 229 11.44 -32.18 1.76
CA ASP A 229 12.62 -33.01 1.44
C ASP A 229 12.14 -34.31 0.78
N ASN A 230 12.74 -34.66 -0.36
CA ASN A 230 13.29 -35.99 -0.66
C ASN A 230 13.73 -36.04 -2.13
N LEU A 231 15.04 -35.99 -2.34
CA LEU A 231 15.74 -36.64 -3.45
C LEU A 231 17.15 -37.02 -2.97
N GLU A 232 17.17 -37.97 -2.03
CA GLU A 232 17.91 -39.24 -2.09
C GLU A 232 17.28 -40.24 -1.11
#